data_AF-A0A2L0BCY5-F1
#
_entry.id   AF-A0A2L0BCY5-F1
#
_cell.length_a   1.000
_cell.length_b   1.000
_cell.length_c   1.000
_cell.angle_alpha   90.00
_cell.angle_beta   90.00
_cell.angle_gamma   90.00
#
_symmetry.space_group_name_H-M   'P 1'
#
loop_
_entity.id
_entity.type
_entity.pdbx_description
1 polymer ?
#
loop_
_entity_poly.entity_id
_entity_poly.type
_entity_poly.pdbx_seq_one_letter_code
_entity_poly.pdbx_strand_id
1 'polypeptide(L)'
;PQLAAYRDHLLNEPHLQAALSLKECIANPDVAFTRGILEPLASLRRVGKIDSGNCVVLVDALCDAEYHRPDHGDTITSFLVRHMPNFPSWLKIIGTVRTQLQEITKQLPYTRITLDSHGSNDSLQKDMLHYISFRLQNSPSIQSNITSTTSGKVESGSIAQHKFSQHLLHLSQGSFLFAKLTLDLLERGHLVAKSSGYKVLPVTLAQIYLLHFNLRFPTVRSFEKVTHILSVCLAALYPLTILEIYYSVNALLVDTFLPWSEFLQRFKLLSGFLVKRL
;
A
#
# COMPACT_ATOMS: atom_id res chain seq x y z
N PRO A 1 -12.71 -20.99 6.94
CA PRO A 1 -11.71 -20.77 5.86
C PRO A 1 -12.34 -21.23 4.53
N GLN A 2 -12.08 -20.56 3.40
CA GLN A 2 -12.66 -20.94 2.09
C GLN A 2 -12.22 -22.35 1.62
N LEU A 3 -11.02 -22.79 2.04
CA LEU A 3 -10.48 -24.12 1.74
C LEU A 3 -10.47 -25.02 2.99
N ALA A 4 -11.62 -25.18 3.64
CA ALA A 4 -11.74 -25.97 4.87
C ALA A 4 -11.26 -27.42 4.69
N ALA A 5 -11.68 -28.08 3.59
CA ALA A 5 -11.26 -29.45 3.29
C ALA A 5 -9.74 -29.61 3.14
N TYR A 6 -9.04 -28.61 2.58
CA TYR A 6 -7.58 -28.62 2.48
C TYR A 6 -6.92 -28.42 3.84
N ARG A 7 -7.45 -27.51 4.68
CA ARG A 7 -6.98 -27.36 6.06
C ARG A 7 -7.12 -28.68 6.83
N ASP A 8 -8.27 -29.33 6.75
CA ASP A 8 -8.51 -30.58 7.49
C ASP A 8 -7.62 -31.70 6.96
N HIS A 9 -7.39 -31.78 5.66
CA HIS A 9 -6.42 -32.71 5.08
C HIS A 9 -4.99 -32.43 5.58
N LEU A 10 -4.55 -31.18 5.55
CA LEU A 10 -3.24 -30.77 6.05
C LEU A 10 -3.05 -31.09 7.55
N LEU A 11 -4.07 -30.88 8.38
CA LEU A 11 -3.99 -31.17 9.81
C LEU A 11 -3.93 -32.67 10.11
N ASN A 12 -4.49 -33.52 9.24
CA ASN A 12 -4.52 -34.97 9.43
C ASN A 12 -3.35 -35.71 8.77
N GLU A 13 -2.55 -35.04 7.92
CA GLU A 13 -1.45 -35.66 7.18
C GLU A 13 -0.08 -35.12 7.63
N PRO A 14 0.65 -35.84 8.51
CA PRO A 14 1.94 -35.39 9.03
C PRO A 14 3.01 -35.16 7.95
N HIS A 15 2.99 -35.96 6.88
CA HIS A 15 3.92 -35.81 5.77
C HIS A 15 3.72 -34.49 5.03
N LEU A 16 2.47 -34.02 4.92
CA LEU A 16 2.14 -32.75 4.28
C LEU A 16 2.56 -31.56 5.16
N GLN A 17 2.40 -31.69 6.48
CA GLN A 17 2.91 -30.70 7.44
C GLN A 17 4.43 -30.59 7.40
N ALA A 18 5.13 -31.72 7.28
CA ALA A 18 6.59 -31.73 7.15
C ALA A 18 7.04 -31.05 5.85
N ALA A 19 6.39 -31.37 4.73
CA ALA A 19 6.68 -30.78 3.42
C ALA A 19 6.43 -29.26 3.37
N LEU A 20 5.50 -28.76 4.17
CA LEU A 20 5.19 -27.33 4.30
C LEU A 20 5.85 -26.66 5.50
N SER A 21 6.76 -27.35 6.18
CA SER A 21 7.54 -26.74 7.26
C SER A 21 8.40 -25.60 6.72
N LEU A 22 8.67 -24.59 7.56
CA LEU A 22 9.47 -23.43 7.14
C LEU A 22 10.83 -23.84 6.56
N LYS A 23 11.46 -24.87 7.14
CA LYS A 23 12.73 -25.41 6.67
C LYS A 23 12.63 -25.96 5.25
N GLU A 24 11.62 -26.78 4.96
CA GLU A 24 11.43 -27.37 3.63
C GLU A 24 11.00 -26.34 2.59
N CYS A 25 10.16 -25.36 2.98
CA CYS A 25 9.80 -24.24 2.11
C CYS A 25 11.01 -23.39 1.70
N ILE A 26 11.99 -23.20 2.59
CA ILE A 26 13.23 -22.48 2.28
C ILE A 26 14.18 -23.36 1.45
N ALA A 27 14.29 -24.64 1.79
CA ALA A 27 15.22 -25.56 1.13
C ALA A 27 14.80 -25.90 -0.31
N ASN A 28 13.50 -26.14 -0.53
CA ASN A 28 12.96 -26.46 -1.85
C ASN A 28 11.51 -25.96 -2.01
N PRO A 29 11.33 -24.67 -2.35
CA PRO A 29 10.00 -24.08 -2.50
C PRO A 29 9.18 -24.72 -3.64
N ASP A 30 9.84 -25.26 -4.67
CA ASP A 30 9.17 -25.92 -5.80
C ASP A 30 8.43 -27.18 -5.37
N VAL A 31 9.11 -28.03 -4.59
CA VAL A 31 8.53 -29.28 -4.06
C VAL A 31 7.47 -28.98 -3.01
N ALA A 32 7.75 -28.05 -2.10
CA ALA A 32 6.81 -27.63 -1.06
C ALA A 32 5.51 -27.09 -1.68
N PHE A 33 5.61 -26.29 -2.74
CA PHE A 33 4.43 -25.75 -3.41
C PHE A 33 3.67 -26.82 -4.21
N THR A 34 4.37 -27.63 -5.00
CA THR A 34 3.72 -28.62 -5.87
C THR A 34 3.06 -29.74 -5.05
N ARG A 35 3.83 -30.41 -4.18
CA ARG A 35 3.33 -31.56 -3.40
C ARG A 35 2.57 -31.13 -2.16
N GLY A 36 2.94 -30.00 -1.58
CA GLY A 36 2.30 -29.47 -0.38
C GLY A 36 0.98 -28.77 -0.67
N ILE A 37 0.85 -28.06 -1.79
CA ILE A 37 -0.31 -27.20 -2.08
C ILE A 37 -1.07 -27.63 -3.35
N LEU A 38 -0.42 -27.68 -4.52
CA LEU A 38 -1.13 -27.89 -5.78
C LEU A 38 -1.76 -29.28 -5.90
N GLU A 39 -0.99 -30.33 -5.64
CA GLU A 39 -1.44 -31.72 -5.74
C GLU A 39 -2.59 -32.04 -4.76
N PRO A 40 -2.51 -31.69 -3.46
CA PRO A 40 -3.62 -31.94 -2.54
C PRO A 40 -4.87 -31.15 -2.90
N LEU A 41 -4.74 -29.88 -3.31
CA LEU A 41 -5.89 -29.08 -3.77
C LEU A 41 -6.55 -29.71 -5.00
N ALA A 42 -5.76 -30.18 -5.98
CA ALA A 42 -6.29 -30.88 -7.14
C ALA A 42 -6.98 -32.20 -6.77
N SER A 43 -6.40 -32.97 -5.84
CA SER A 43 -6.96 -34.23 -5.36
C SER A 43 -8.31 -34.01 -4.65
N LEU A 44 -8.37 -33.07 -3.71
CA LEU A 44 -9.58 -32.72 -2.97
C LEU A 44 -10.69 -32.21 -3.88
N ARG A 45 -10.33 -31.42 -4.90
CA ARG A 45 -11.28 -30.97 -5.92
C ARG A 45 -11.83 -32.13 -6.75
N ARG A 46 -10.98 -33.09 -7.13
CA ARG A 46 -11.37 -34.27 -7.92
C ARG A 46 -12.38 -35.15 -7.17
N VAL A 47 -12.24 -35.27 -5.85
CA VAL A 47 -13.17 -36.05 -5.00
C VAL A 47 -14.38 -35.23 -4.51
N GLY A 48 -14.59 -34.01 -5.04
CA GLY A 48 -15.75 -33.18 -4.72
C GLY A 48 -15.74 -32.57 -3.31
N LYS A 49 -14.59 -32.55 -2.61
CA LYS A 49 -14.47 -31.94 -1.28
C LYS A 49 -14.25 -30.42 -1.32
N ILE A 50 -13.90 -29.88 -2.47
CA ILE A 50 -13.80 -28.43 -2.72
C ILE A 50 -14.90 -28.08 -3.72
N ASP A 51 -15.75 -27.11 -3.36
CA ASP A 51 -16.86 -26.61 -4.19
C ASP A 51 -16.41 -26.27 -5.61
N SER A 52 -17.32 -26.37 -6.58
CA SER A 52 -17.04 -26.19 -8.01
C SER A 52 -16.70 -24.74 -8.43
N GLY A 53 -16.72 -23.78 -7.51
CA GLY A 53 -16.39 -22.38 -7.79
C GLY A 53 -14.92 -22.14 -8.15
N ASN A 54 -14.65 -20.95 -8.68
CA ASN A 54 -13.30 -20.44 -8.84
C ASN A 54 -12.80 -19.89 -7.49
N CYS A 55 -11.53 -20.12 -7.18
CA CYS A 55 -10.83 -19.48 -6.07
C CYS A 55 -9.81 -18.50 -6.64
N VAL A 56 -9.63 -17.35 -5.97
CA VAL A 56 -8.71 -16.31 -6.40
C VAL A 56 -7.68 -16.06 -5.31
N VAL A 57 -6.41 -16.12 -5.69
CA VAL A 57 -5.28 -15.65 -4.88
C VAL A 57 -4.91 -14.26 -5.37
N LEU A 58 -5.08 -13.26 -4.51
CA LEU A 58 -4.59 -11.91 -4.75
C LEU A 58 -3.13 -11.82 -4.26
N VAL A 59 -2.23 -11.49 -5.16
CA VAL A 59 -0.84 -11.14 -4.84
C VAL A 59 -0.68 -9.65 -5.07
N ASP A 60 -0.78 -8.88 -3.99
CA ASP A 60 -0.62 -7.44 -4.06
C ASP A 60 0.87 -7.05 -4.18
N ALA A 61 1.16 -6.09 -5.05
CA ALA A 61 2.48 -5.52 -5.31
C ALA A 61 3.57 -6.56 -5.62
N LEU A 62 3.42 -7.35 -6.69
CA LEU A 62 4.43 -8.30 -7.18
C LEU A 62 5.83 -7.67 -7.33
N CYS A 63 5.89 -6.38 -7.65
CA CYS A 63 7.13 -5.62 -7.77
C CYS A 63 7.87 -5.37 -6.45
N ASP A 64 7.20 -5.43 -5.30
CA ASP A 64 7.87 -5.16 -4.03
C ASP A 64 8.84 -6.31 -3.66
N ALA A 65 8.57 -7.54 -4.13
CA ALA A 65 9.47 -8.66 -3.96
C ALA A 65 10.80 -8.50 -4.70
N GLU A 66 10.87 -7.64 -5.73
CA GLU A 66 12.08 -7.43 -6.52
C GLU A 66 13.15 -6.63 -5.77
N TYR A 67 12.76 -5.79 -4.81
CA TYR A 67 13.72 -5.07 -3.95
C TYR A 67 14.49 -6.01 -3.01
N HIS A 68 13.92 -7.18 -2.73
CA HIS A 68 14.50 -8.22 -1.88
C HIS A 68 14.89 -9.45 -2.68
N ARG A 69 15.15 -9.27 -3.99
CA ARG A 69 15.56 -10.37 -4.85
C ARG A 69 16.78 -11.06 -4.23
N PRO A 70 16.72 -12.38 -3.97
CA PRO A 70 17.86 -13.09 -3.40
C PRO A 70 18.97 -13.21 -4.46
N ASP A 71 20.21 -13.35 -4.00
CA ASP A 71 21.36 -13.63 -4.88
C ASP A 71 21.16 -14.94 -5.66
N HIS A 72 20.39 -15.88 -5.07
CA HIS A 72 20.04 -17.17 -5.64
C HIS A 72 18.56 -17.49 -5.41
N GLY A 73 17.88 -18.01 -6.44
CA GLY A 73 16.48 -18.42 -6.37
C GLY A 73 15.53 -17.48 -7.11
N ASP A 74 14.24 -17.81 -7.02
CA ASP A 74 13.18 -17.06 -7.69
C ASP A 74 12.67 -15.91 -6.82
N THR A 75 12.28 -14.82 -7.47
CA THR A 75 11.32 -13.85 -6.90
C THR A 75 9.90 -14.43 -6.99
N ILE A 76 8.92 -13.84 -6.29
CA ILE A 76 7.52 -14.28 -6.40
C ILE A 76 7.07 -14.33 -7.87
N THR A 77 7.46 -13.34 -8.67
CA THR A 77 7.09 -13.29 -10.08
C THR A 77 7.66 -14.44 -10.89
N SER A 78 8.98 -14.70 -10.80
CA SER A 78 9.64 -15.80 -11.52
C SER A 78 9.18 -17.18 -11.04
N PHE A 79 8.90 -17.31 -9.73
CA PHE A 79 8.30 -18.49 -9.14
C PHE A 79 6.93 -18.78 -9.75
N LEU A 80 6.07 -17.76 -9.87
CA LEU A 80 4.77 -17.93 -10.51
C LEU A 80 4.90 -18.34 -11.98
N VAL A 81 5.78 -17.69 -12.76
CA VAL A 81 6.03 -18.07 -14.16
C VAL A 81 6.34 -19.56 -14.28
N ARG A 82 7.21 -20.08 -13.41
CA ARG A 82 7.63 -21.49 -13.40
C ARG A 82 6.47 -22.44 -13.10
N HIS A 83 5.62 -22.10 -12.14
CA HIS A 83 4.58 -23.00 -11.63
C HIS A 83 3.24 -22.89 -12.35
N MET A 84 2.99 -21.80 -13.09
CA MET A 84 1.72 -21.58 -13.78
C MET A 84 1.21 -22.74 -14.65
N PRO A 85 2.05 -23.50 -15.37
CA PRO A 85 1.58 -24.67 -16.12
C PRO A 85 0.90 -25.75 -15.26
N ASN A 86 1.24 -25.83 -13.97
CA ASN A 86 0.70 -26.81 -13.03
C ASN A 86 -0.49 -26.27 -12.21
N PHE A 87 -0.86 -25.00 -12.38
CA PHE A 87 -1.98 -24.42 -11.62
C PHE A 87 -3.31 -25.04 -12.04
N PRO A 88 -4.16 -25.46 -11.07
CA PRO A 88 -5.51 -25.89 -11.36
C PRO A 88 -6.30 -24.78 -12.05
N SER A 89 -7.09 -25.12 -13.08
CA SER A 89 -7.85 -24.13 -13.86
C SER A 89 -8.86 -23.33 -13.03
N TRP A 90 -9.31 -23.84 -11.89
CA TRP A 90 -10.22 -23.17 -10.95
C TRP A 90 -9.50 -22.23 -9.96
N LEU A 91 -8.19 -22.35 -9.79
CA LEU A 91 -7.39 -21.51 -8.90
C LEU A 91 -6.72 -20.40 -9.73
N LYS A 92 -7.22 -19.18 -9.59
CA LYS A 92 -6.77 -18.00 -10.35
C LYS A 92 -5.83 -17.16 -9.51
N ILE A 93 -4.90 -16.49 -10.18
CA ILE A 93 -4.05 -15.47 -9.58
C ILE A 93 -4.44 -14.10 -10.14
N ILE A 94 -4.61 -13.14 -9.26
CA ILE A 94 -4.63 -11.72 -9.60
C ILE A 94 -3.39 -11.11 -8.97
N GLY A 95 -2.48 -10.60 -9.80
CA GLY A 95 -1.29 -9.90 -9.36
C GLY A 95 -1.42 -8.40 -9.65
N THR A 96 -1.06 -7.55 -8.70
CA THR A 96 -0.92 -6.11 -8.97
C THR A 96 0.57 -5.76 -9.13
N VAL A 97 0.87 -4.82 -10.01
CA VAL A 97 2.24 -4.36 -10.28
C VAL A 97 2.21 -2.86 -10.58
N ARG A 98 3.21 -2.11 -10.08
CA ARG A 98 3.38 -0.71 -10.47
C ARG A 98 3.79 -0.63 -11.94
N THR A 99 3.18 0.26 -12.70
CA THR A 99 3.42 0.41 -14.15
C THR A 99 4.90 0.64 -14.49
N GLN A 100 5.65 1.34 -13.63
CA GLN A 100 7.09 1.55 -13.81
C GLN A 100 7.92 0.26 -13.76
N LEU A 101 7.37 -0.80 -13.16
CA LEU A 101 8.01 -2.10 -12.96
C LEU A 101 7.26 -3.23 -13.67
N GLN A 102 6.38 -2.93 -14.63
CA GLN A 102 5.59 -3.94 -15.35
C GLN A 102 6.47 -4.99 -16.07
N GLU A 103 7.70 -4.62 -16.39
CA GLU A 103 8.72 -5.45 -17.04
C GLU A 103 8.99 -6.77 -16.35
N ILE A 104 8.89 -6.80 -15.01
CA ILE A 104 9.11 -8.01 -14.22
C ILE A 104 8.05 -9.08 -14.54
N THR A 105 6.84 -8.64 -14.92
CA THR A 105 5.70 -9.52 -15.19
C THR A 105 5.61 -9.95 -16.65
N LYS A 106 6.56 -9.57 -17.52
CA LYS A 106 6.49 -9.83 -18.97
C LYS A 106 6.25 -11.28 -19.33
N GLN A 107 6.85 -12.20 -18.58
CA GLN A 107 6.78 -13.64 -18.81
C GLN A 107 5.52 -14.29 -18.23
N LEU A 108 4.74 -13.59 -17.40
CA LEU A 108 3.50 -14.14 -16.86
C LEU A 108 2.44 -14.25 -17.97
N PRO A 109 1.80 -15.43 -18.15
CA PRO A 109 0.79 -15.66 -19.18
C PRO A 109 -0.59 -15.10 -18.76
N TYR A 110 -0.62 -13.93 -18.14
CA TYR A 110 -1.82 -13.35 -17.56
C TYR A 110 -2.46 -12.30 -18.47
N THR A 111 -3.78 -12.17 -18.37
CA THR A 111 -4.50 -11.03 -18.92
C THR A 111 -4.06 -9.75 -18.22
N ARG A 112 -3.65 -8.75 -18.99
CA ARG A 112 -3.21 -7.45 -18.45
C ARG A 112 -4.37 -6.47 -18.41
N ILE A 113 -4.60 -5.89 -17.25
CA ILE A 113 -5.55 -4.78 -17.04
C ILE A 113 -4.72 -3.60 -16.54
N THR A 114 -4.82 -2.46 -17.22
CA THR A 114 -4.16 -1.22 -16.80
C THR A 114 -5.19 -0.27 -16.19
N LEU A 115 -4.82 0.38 -15.08
CA LEU A 115 -5.63 1.40 -14.43
C LEU A 115 -5.07 2.82 -14.67
N ASP A 116 -3.95 2.95 -15.39
CA ASP A 116 -3.25 4.23 -15.60
C ASP A 116 -3.70 4.96 -16.88
N SER A 117 -4.88 4.64 -17.41
CA SER A 117 -5.44 5.22 -18.65
C SER A 117 -6.06 6.61 -18.47
N HIS A 118 -5.42 7.50 -17.69
CA HIS A 118 -5.95 8.82 -17.34
C HIS A 118 -6.26 9.71 -18.55
N GLY A 119 -5.58 9.51 -19.70
CA GLY A 119 -5.78 10.29 -20.92
C GLY A 119 -6.76 9.71 -21.94
N SER A 120 -7.14 8.43 -21.83
CA SER A 120 -7.96 7.72 -22.83
C SER A 120 -9.26 7.16 -22.27
N ASN A 121 -9.41 7.08 -20.95
CA ASN A 121 -10.60 6.55 -20.30
C ASN A 121 -11.39 7.64 -19.57
N ASP A 122 -12.47 8.10 -20.22
CA ASP A 122 -13.41 9.08 -19.66
C ASP A 122 -14.03 8.63 -18.32
N SER A 123 -14.14 7.31 -18.06
CA SER A 123 -14.75 6.82 -16.82
C SER A 123 -13.90 7.15 -15.60
N LEU A 124 -12.57 7.01 -15.69
CA LEU A 124 -11.65 7.28 -14.59
C LEU A 124 -11.65 8.77 -14.21
N GLN A 125 -11.70 9.66 -15.20
CA GLN A 125 -11.82 11.10 -14.95
C GLN A 125 -13.15 11.45 -14.29
N LYS A 126 -14.25 10.83 -14.74
CA LYS A 126 -15.59 11.00 -14.15
C LYS A 126 -15.62 10.52 -12.70
N ASP A 127 -15.09 9.34 -12.41
CA ASP A 127 -15.04 8.78 -11.05
C ASP A 127 -14.20 9.66 -10.11
N MET A 128 -13.06 10.16 -10.58
CA MET A 128 -12.21 11.09 -9.82
C MET A 128 -12.96 12.41 -9.54
N LEU A 129 -13.60 12.98 -10.57
CA LEU A 129 -14.35 14.22 -10.43
C LEU A 129 -15.54 14.04 -9.49
N HIS A 130 -16.24 12.90 -9.55
CA HIS A 130 -17.30 12.54 -8.62
C HIS A 130 -16.78 12.45 -7.19
N TYR A 131 -15.65 11.79 -6.97
CA TYR A 131 -15.03 11.71 -5.65
C TYR A 131 -14.65 13.08 -5.08
N ILE A 132 -13.99 13.92 -5.88
CA ILE A 132 -13.62 15.28 -5.48
C ILE A 132 -14.87 16.11 -5.16
N SER A 133 -15.86 16.07 -6.04
CA SER A 133 -17.12 16.81 -5.90
C SER A 133 -17.89 16.36 -4.66
N PHE A 134 -17.96 15.05 -4.42
CA PHE A 134 -18.57 14.47 -3.22
C PHE A 134 -17.88 14.99 -1.94
N ARG A 135 -16.55 14.97 -1.89
CA ARG A 135 -15.79 15.48 -0.73
C ARG A 135 -16.04 16.97 -0.50
N LEU A 136 -16.11 17.77 -1.57
CA LEU A 136 -16.40 19.20 -1.48
C LEU A 136 -17.81 19.47 -0.97
N GLN A 137 -18.81 18.76 -1.45
CA GLN A 137 -20.20 18.95 -1.05
C GLN A 137 -20.44 18.56 0.41
N ASN A 138 -19.72 17.54 0.91
CA ASN A 138 -19.92 16.98 2.24
C ASN A 138 -18.97 17.56 3.32
N SER A 139 -18.08 18.49 2.98
CA SER A 139 -17.14 19.09 3.95
C SER A 139 -17.15 20.62 3.91
N PRO A 140 -17.85 21.28 4.86
CA PRO A 140 -17.87 22.73 4.98
C PRO A 140 -16.48 23.34 5.16
N SER A 141 -15.58 22.63 5.86
CA SER A 141 -14.19 23.05 6.06
C SER A 141 -13.45 23.18 4.73
N ILE A 142 -13.58 22.19 3.83
CA ILE A 142 -12.95 22.26 2.50
C ILE A 142 -13.53 23.43 1.71
N GLN A 143 -14.87 23.59 1.69
CA GLN A 143 -15.53 24.70 1.00
C GLN A 143 -15.00 26.06 1.46
N SER A 144 -14.82 26.24 2.78
CA SER A 144 -14.30 27.48 3.36
C SER A 144 -12.84 27.76 2.98
N ASN A 145 -12.05 26.70 2.78
CA ASN A 145 -10.62 26.78 2.48
C ASN A 145 -10.33 26.97 0.98
N ILE A 146 -11.30 26.78 0.10
CA ILE A 146 -11.15 27.02 -1.35
C ILE A 146 -11.87 28.27 -1.86
N THR A 147 -12.84 28.80 -1.10
CA THR A 147 -13.64 29.95 -1.53
C THR A 147 -12.85 31.25 -1.32
N SER A 148 -12.55 31.95 -2.40
CA SER A 148 -11.89 33.26 -2.35
C SER A 148 -12.87 34.38 -2.01
N THR A 149 -12.38 35.41 -1.30
CA THR A 149 -13.11 36.66 -1.01
C THR A 149 -12.49 37.88 -1.71
N THR A 150 -11.61 37.70 -2.69
CA THR A 150 -10.97 38.82 -3.39
C THR A 150 -12.00 39.72 -4.07
N SER A 151 -11.93 41.03 -3.80
CA SER A 151 -12.72 42.16 -4.35
C SER A 151 -14.09 42.48 -3.73
N GLY A 152 -14.44 41.93 -2.55
CA GLY A 152 -15.69 42.30 -1.85
C GLY A 152 -16.97 41.75 -2.50
N LYS A 153 -16.86 41.07 -3.65
CA LYS A 153 -17.89 40.20 -4.20
C LYS A 153 -17.49 38.76 -3.94
N VAL A 154 -18.28 38.07 -3.12
CA VAL A 154 -18.12 36.63 -2.89
C VAL A 154 -18.38 35.91 -4.21
N GLU A 155 -17.38 35.23 -4.76
CA GLU A 155 -17.57 34.35 -5.91
C GLU A 155 -18.61 33.29 -5.53
N SER A 156 -19.58 33.02 -6.40
CA SER A 156 -20.64 32.05 -6.10
C SER A 156 -20.00 30.71 -5.76
N GLY A 157 -20.31 30.13 -4.60
CA GLY A 157 -19.60 28.95 -4.07
C GLY A 157 -19.57 27.77 -5.02
N SER A 158 -20.60 27.62 -5.87
CA SER A 158 -20.66 26.62 -6.93
C SER A 158 -19.56 26.81 -7.99
N ILE A 159 -19.28 28.05 -8.41
CA ILE A 159 -18.24 28.35 -9.40
C ILE A 159 -16.85 28.06 -8.83
N ALA A 160 -16.60 28.46 -7.58
CA ALA A 160 -15.32 28.20 -6.90
C ALA A 160 -15.08 26.69 -6.73
N GLN A 161 -16.10 25.94 -6.31
CA GLN A 161 -16.02 24.48 -6.20
C GLN A 161 -15.77 23.81 -7.55
N HIS A 162 -16.43 24.26 -8.61
CA HIS A 162 -16.22 23.71 -9.95
C HIS A 162 -14.79 23.96 -10.45
N LYS A 163 -14.30 25.21 -10.36
CA LYS A 163 -12.92 25.55 -10.75
C LYS A 163 -11.88 24.76 -9.96
N PHE A 164 -12.06 24.65 -8.65
CA PHE A 164 -11.18 23.87 -7.80
C PHE A 164 -11.21 22.38 -8.17
N SER A 165 -12.39 21.81 -8.41
CA SER A 165 -12.55 20.40 -8.79
C SER A 165 -11.81 20.07 -10.08
N GLN A 166 -11.94 20.93 -11.10
CA GLN A 166 -11.23 20.78 -12.37
C GLN A 166 -9.71 20.90 -12.19
N HIS A 167 -9.27 21.85 -11.37
CA HIS A 167 -7.84 22.01 -11.09
C HIS A 167 -7.26 20.81 -10.35
N LEU A 168 -7.94 20.32 -9.30
CA LEU A 168 -7.48 19.15 -8.54
C LEU A 168 -7.54 17.87 -9.37
N LEU A 169 -8.56 17.71 -10.23
CA LEU A 169 -8.62 16.61 -11.19
C LEU A 169 -7.35 16.58 -12.05
N HIS A 170 -6.98 17.72 -12.64
CA HIS A 170 -5.76 17.84 -13.43
C HIS A 170 -4.49 17.55 -12.62
N LEU A 171 -4.36 18.08 -11.40
CA LEU A 171 -3.19 17.82 -10.55
C LEU A 171 -3.11 16.35 -10.12
N SER A 172 -4.24 15.68 -9.93
CA SER A 172 -4.27 14.31 -9.43
C SER A 172 -3.63 13.30 -10.38
N GLN A 173 -3.66 13.57 -11.70
CA GLN A 173 -3.17 12.65 -12.73
C GLN A 173 -3.68 11.21 -12.53
N GLY A 174 -4.95 11.06 -12.10
CA GLY A 174 -5.57 9.76 -11.84
C GLY A 174 -5.29 9.16 -10.45
N SER A 175 -4.46 9.80 -9.62
CA SER A 175 -4.15 9.33 -8.27
C SER A 175 -5.22 9.74 -7.26
N PHE A 176 -6.09 8.79 -6.89
CA PHE A 176 -7.09 9.01 -5.84
C PHE A 176 -6.43 9.28 -4.48
N LEU A 177 -5.25 8.70 -4.25
CA LEU A 177 -4.48 8.95 -3.05
C LEU A 177 -4.04 10.42 -2.97
N PHE A 178 -3.54 10.98 -4.07
CA PHE A 178 -3.17 12.40 -4.12
C PHE A 178 -4.37 13.30 -3.86
N ALA A 179 -5.49 13.06 -4.55
CA ALA A 179 -6.72 13.85 -4.36
C ALA A 179 -7.22 13.75 -2.91
N LYS A 180 -7.26 12.54 -2.35
CA LYS A 180 -7.64 12.28 -0.96
C LYS A 180 -6.77 13.06 0.01
N LEU A 181 -5.45 12.90 -0.04
CA LEU A 181 -4.56 13.54 0.92
C LEU A 181 -4.60 15.08 0.82
N THR A 182 -4.72 15.62 -0.40
CA THR A 182 -4.89 17.06 -0.61
C THR A 182 -6.19 17.57 0.04
N LEU A 183 -7.31 16.85 -0.17
CA LEU A 183 -8.59 17.19 0.44
C LEU A 183 -8.56 17.03 1.97
N ASP A 184 -7.89 16.00 2.50
CA ASP A 184 -7.72 15.80 3.95
C ASP A 184 -6.92 16.96 4.59
N LEU A 185 -5.90 17.49 3.90
CA LEU A 185 -5.14 18.67 4.35
C LEU A 185 -6.00 19.93 4.38
N LEU A 186 -6.85 20.15 3.35
CA LEU A 186 -7.81 21.25 3.32
C LEU A 186 -8.86 21.10 4.41
N GLU A 187 -9.39 19.90 4.62
CA GLU A 187 -10.42 19.62 5.63
C GLU A 187 -9.93 19.90 7.05
N ARG A 188 -8.66 19.58 7.33
CA ARG A 188 -8.00 19.85 8.63
C ARG A 188 -7.51 21.30 8.77
N GLY A 189 -7.65 22.13 7.75
CA GLY A 189 -7.15 23.52 7.75
C GLY A 189 -5.63 23.63 7.71
N HIS A 190 -4.93 22.54 7.35
CA HIS A 190 -3.47 22.54 7.16
C HIS A 190 -3.07 23.16 5.81
N LEU A 191 -4.03 23.33 4.91
CA LEU A 191 -3.88 23.96 3.62
C LEU A 191 -5.06 24.90 3.38
N VAL A 192 -4.80 26.04 2.74
CA VAL A 192 -5.83 27.04 2.39
C VAL A 192 -5.57 27.50 0.96
N ALA A 193 -6.48 27.18 0.05
CA ALA A 193 -6.35 27.37 -1.39
C ALA A 193 -7.30 28.46 -1.91
N LYS A 194 -7.21 29.66 -1.34
CA LYS A 194 -8.10 30.80 -1.69
C LYS A 194 -7.60 31.65 -2.87
N SER A 195 -6.43 31.37 -3.42
CA SER A 195 -5.91 32.12 -4.58
C SER A 195 -6.43 31.52 -5.89
N SER A 196 -6.69 32.37 -6.88
CA SER A 196 -7.25 31.98 -8.19
C SER A 196 -6.38 30.99 -8.98
N GLY A 197 -5.09 30.89 -8.67
CA GLY A 197 -4.15 29.98 -9.33
C GLY A 197 -3.80 28.73 -8.54
N TYR A 198 -4.35 28.54 -7.32
CA TYR A 198 -4.13 27.37 -6.45
C TYR A 198 -2.65 26.95 -6.27
N LYS A 199 -1.69 27.87 -6.44
CA LYS A 199 -0.23 27.60 -6.42
C LYS A 199 0.29 27.04 -5.08
N VAL A 200 -0.52 27.15 -4.04
CA VAL A 200 -0.22 26.62 -2.70
C VAL A 200 -0.43 25.10 -2.61
N LEU A 201 -1.21 24.53 -3.54
CA LEU A 201 -1.42 23.09 -3.55
C LEU A 201 -0.11 22.37 -3.91
N PRO A 202 0.24 21.30 -3.18
CA PRO A 202 1.29 20.38 -3.61
C PRO A 202 1.01 19.87 -5.03
N VAL A 203 2.07 19.61 -5.80
CA VAL A 203 1.96 19.08 -7.17
C VAL A 203 2.41 17.62 -7.27
N THR A 204 2.95 17.04 -6.18
CA THR A 204 3.31 15.62 -6.10
C THR A 204 2.95 15.00 -4.75
N LEU A 205 2.80 13.67 -4.69
CA LEU A 205 2.65 12.94 -3.43
C LEU A 205 3.84 13.18 -2.48
N ALA A 206 5.06 13.29 -3.00
CA ALA A 206 6.24 13.58 -2.19
C ALA A 206 6.13 14.93 -1.47
N GLN A 207 5.59 15.96 -2.14
CA GLN A 207 5.36 17.26 -1.51
C GLN A 207 4.25 17.21 -0.44
N ILE A 208 3.19 16.41 -0.67
CA ILE A 208 2.16 16.16 0.35
C ILE A 208 2.78 15.50 1.59
N TYR A 209 3.58 14.45 1.40
CA TYR A 209 4.23 13.77 2.50
C TYR A 209 5.20 14.69 3.24
N LEU A 210 5.99 15.48 2.51
CA LEU A 210 6.88 16.47 3.11
C LEU A 210 6.11 17.51 3.94
N LEU A 211 4.97 18.01 3.44
CA LEU A 211 4.12 18.93 4.19
C LEU A 211 3.59 18.28 5.47
N HIS A 212 3.05 17.05 5.39
CA HIS A 212 2.63 16.30 6.57
C HIS A 212 3.75 16.13 7.58
N PHE A 213 4.96 15.85 7.10
CA PHE A 213 6.14 15.67 7.93
C PHE A 213 6.57 16.97 8.61
N ASN A 214 6.61 18.09 7.87
CA ASN A 214 6.92 19.42 8.39
C ASN A 214 5.89 19.91 9.41
N LEU A 215 4.60 19.61 9.20
CA LEU A 215 3.55 19.92 10.17
C LEU A 215 3.72 19.13 11.47
N ARG A 216 4.23 17.89 11.39
CA ARG A 216 4.52 17.08 12.58
C ARG A 216 5.82 17.49 13.27
N PHE A 217 6.84 17.82 12.48
CA PHE A 217 8.20 18.11 12.92
C PHE A 217 8.64 19.46 12.35
N PRO A 218 8.17 20.58 12.93
CA PRO A 218 8.39 21.92 12.38
C PRO A 218 9.84 22.40 12.49
N THR A 219 10.69 21.69 13.25
CA THR A 219 12.10 22.03 13.43
C THR A 219 12.97 20.79 13.28
N VAL A 220 14.22 20.99 12.83
CA VAL A 220 15.23 19.92 12.74
C VAL A 220 15.35 19.16 14.07
N ARG A 221 15.43 19.89 15.20
CA ARG A 221 15.49 19.30 16.55
C ARG A 221 14.31 18.41 16.90
N SER A 222 13.10 18.72 16.40
CA SER A 222 11.92 17.88 16.65
C SER A 222 11.96 16.58 15.85
N PHE A 223 12.53 16.61 14.64
CA PHE A 223 12.72 15.42 13.81
C PHE A 223 13.88 14.54 14.32
N GLU A 224 14.98 15.14 14.76
CA GLU A 224 16.13 14.41 15.33
C GLU A 224 15.72 13.46 16.46
N LYS A 225 14.72 13.82 17.25
CA LYS A 225 14.17 12.98 18.33
C LYS A 225 13.65 11.61 17.87
N VAL A 226 13.15 11.52 16.63
CA VAL A 226 12.55 10.30 16.07
C VAL A 226 13.38 9.67 14.96
N THR A 227 14.48 10.30 14.56
CA THR A 227 15.28 9.89 13.39
C THR A 227 15.79 8.46 13.54
N HIS A 228 16.39 8.10 14.67
CA HIS A 228 16.90 6.75 14.90
C HIS A 228 15.81 5.67 14.86
N ILE A 229 14.61 5.99 15.34
CA ILE A 229 13.47 5.07 15.28
C ILE A 229 13.11 4.80 13.81
N LEU A 230 13.02 5.86 13.00
CA LEU A 230 12.75 5.74 11.57
C LEU A 230 13.87 5.00 10.83
N SER A 231 15.13 5.28 11.15
CA SER A 231 16.28 4.59 10.56
C SER A 231 16.23 3.08 10.82
N VAL A 232 15.93 2.66 12.06
CA VAL A 232 15.76 1.25 12.42
C VAL A 232 14.60 0.63 11.63
N CYS A 233 13.44 1.28 11.60
CA CYS A 233 12.27 0.78 10.86
C CYS A 233 12.53 0.67 9.35
N LEU A 234 13.27 1.60 8.75
CA LEU A 234 13.59 1.61 7.32
C LEU A 234 14.66 0.57 6.95
N ALA A 235 15.60 0.30 7.86
CA ALA A 235 16.64 -0.70 7.64
C ALA A 235 16.16 -2.14 7.87
N ALA A 236 15.02 -2.32 8.57
CA ALA A 236 14.50 -3.64 8.89
C ALA A 236 13.91 -4.36 7.66
N LEU A 237 14.33 -5.61 7.45
CA LEU A 237 13.77 -6.48 6.41
C LEU A 237 12.40 -7.06 6.79
N TYR A 238 12.14 -7.15 8.10
CA TYR A 238 10.91 -7.69 8.65
C TYR A 238 10.24 -6.67 9.56
N PRO A 239 8.91 -6.71 9.69
CA PRO A 239 8.20 -5.90 10.66
C PRO A 239 8.74 -6.16 12.06
N LEU A 240 9.16 -5.10 12.74
CA LEU A 240 9.67 -5.18 14.10
C LEU A 240 8.56 -4.92 15.11
N THR A 241 8.60 -5.66 16.21
CA THR A 241 7.86 -5.33 17.43
C THR A 241 8.40 -4.04 18.04
N ILE A 242 7.58 -3.38 18.87
CA ILE A 242 7.99 -2.15 19.55
C ILE A 242 9.21 -2.36 20.47
N LEU A 243 9.37 -3.56 21.04
CA LEU A 243 10.52 -3.94 21.86
C LEU A 243 11.78 -4.12 21.01
N GLU A 244 11.68 -4.81 19.87
CA GLU A 244 12.81 -4.94 18.95
C GLU A 244 13.29 -3.58 18.46
N ILE A 245 12.37 -2.68 18.09
CA ILE A 245 12.73 -1.31 17.70
C ILE A 245 13.47 -0.59 18.83
N TYR A 246 12.98 -0.69 20.07
CA TYR A 246 13.62 -0.07 21.22
C TYR A 246 15.04 -0.57 21.47
N TYR A 247 15.22 -1.89 21.49
CA TYR A 247 16.54 -2.49 21.70
C TYR A 247 17.48 -2.19 20.53
N SER A 248 17.01 -2.19 19.29
CA SER A 248 17.81 -1.81 18.12
C SER A 248 18.24 -0.34 18.18
N VAL A 249 17.36 0.58 18.60
CA VAL A 249 17.73 2.00 18.78
C VAL A 249 18.80 2.14 19.88
N ASN A 250 18.63 1.45 21.01
CA ASN A 250 19.58 1.52 22.12
C ASN A 250 20.92 0.84 21.82
N ALA A 251 20.96 -0.17 20.95
CA ALA A 251 22.21 -0.79 20.51
C ALA A 251 23.12 0.16 19.72
N LEU A 252 22.59 1.30 19.24
CA LEU A 252 23.35 2.36 18.60
C LEU A 252 23.94 3.39 19.60
N LEU A 253 23.64 3.25 20.89
CA LEU A 253 24.05 4.18 21.95
C LEU A 253 25.10 3.51 22.84
N VAL A 254 26.12 4.27 23.27
CA VAL A 254 27.24 3.76 24.08
C VAL A 254 27.04 4.11 25.56
N ASP A 255 26.98 5.40 25.88
CA ASP A 255 27.00 5.86 27.28
C ASP A 255 25.63 6.29 27.81
N THR A 256 24.72 6.69 26.92
CA THR A 256 23.41 7.26 27.30
C THR A 256 22.31 6.54 26.55
N PHE A 257 21.70 5.57 27.23
CA PHE A 257 20.56 4.82 26.71
C PHE A 257 19.28 5.65 26.75
N LEU A 258 18.42 5.46 25.75
CA LEU A 258 17.09 6.04 25.69
C LEU A 258 16.17 5.31 26.70
N PRO A 259 15.61 6.01 27.70
CA PRO A 259 14.66 5.40 28.63
C PRO A 259 13.39 4.92 27.91
N TRP A 260 12.81 3.82 28.36
CA TRP A 260 11.61 3.23 27.74
C TRP A 260 10.43 4.22 27.65
N SER A 261 10.18 4.98 28.71
CA SER A 261 9.10 5.99 28.74
C SER A 261 9.29 7.08 27.70
N GLU A 262 10.53 7.56 27.52
CA GLU A 262 10.87 8.56 26.52
C GLU A 262 10.79 7.99 25.10
N PHE A 263 11.25 6.76 24.90
CA PHE A 263 11.10 6.05 23.63
C PHE A 263 9.62 5.96 23.23
N LEU A 264 8.72 5.54 24.12
CA LEU A 264 7.29 5.45 23.83
C LEU A 264 6.69 6.81 23.45
N GLN A 265 7.10 7.89 24.11
CA GLN A 265 6.67 9.24 23.75
C GLN A 265 7.13 9.64 22.34
N ARG A 266 8.42 9.39 22.02
CA ARG A 266 9.00 9.64 20.69
C ARG A 266 8.33 8.77 19.62
N PHE A 267 8.10 7.48 19.89
CA PHE A 267 7.42 6.55 19.00
C PHE A 267 5.98 6.99 18.71
N LYS A 268 5.24 7.47 19.72
CA LYS A 268 3.89 8.02 19.55
C LYS A 268 3.85 9.21 18.58
N LEU A 269 4.96 9.95 18.43
CA LEU A 269 5.04 11.01 17.44
C LEU A 269 4.93 10.49 15.99
N LEU A 270 5.33 9.24 15.76
CA LEU A 270 5.30 8.57 14.44
C LEU A 270 3.94 7.91 14.12
N SER A 271 2.95 8.02 15.00
CA SER A 271 1.60 7.53 14.73
C SER A 271 1.04 8.15 13.46
N GLY A 272 0.52 7.30 12.55
CA GLY A 272 0.04 7.71 11.23
C GLY A 272 1.11 7.73 10.13
N PHE A 273 2.40 7.64 10.47
CA PHE A 273 3.49 7.43 9.52
C PHE A 273 3.93 5.96 9.46
N LEU A 274 3.93 5.28 10.60
CA LEU A 274 4.19 3.84 10.68
C LEU A 274 2.88 3.08 10.61
N VAL A 275 2.84 2.06 9.74
CA VAL A 275 1.69 1.16 9.59
C VAL A 275 1.93 -0.09 10.41
N LYS A 276 1.01 -0.40 11.33
CA LYS A 276 1.02 -1.67 12.05
C LYS A 276 0.53 -2.78 11.10
N ARG A 277 1.36 -3.79 10.83
CA ARG A 277 0.87 -5.05 10.26
C ARG A 277 0.08 -5.77 11.36
N LEU A 278 -1.20 -6.02 11.10
CA LEU A 278 -2.13 -6.76 11.96
C LEU A 278 -2.03 -8.26 11.69
#